data_AF-A0A159ZUV3-F1
#
_entry.id   AF-A0A159ZUV3-F1
#
_cell.length_a   1.000
_cell.length_b   1.000
_cell.length_c   1.000
_cell.angle_alpha   90.00
_cell.angle_beta   90.00
_cell.angle_gamma   90.00
#
_symmetry.space_group_name_H-M   'P 1'
#
loop_
_entity.id
_entity.type
_entity.pdbx_description
1 polymer ?
#
loop_
_entity_poly.entity_id
_entity_poly.type
_entity_poly.pdbx_seq_one_letter_code
_entity_poly.pdbx_strand_id
1 'polypeptide(L)'
;MKQTIGEVRAINRQRAMVGVYVGQEHGHTVLALRSANDIDIGDILEWDSGTALGMQSYHNQTKGWTADVYVASHGVATANLEVQLMVGSS
;
A
#
# COMPACT_ATOMS: atom_id res chain seq x y z
N MET A 1 17.77 0.10 -10.44
CA MET A 1 16.30 -0.03 -10.57
C MET A 1 15.68 1.24 -10.03
N LYS A 2 14.59 1.74 -10.62
CA LYS A 2 13.94 2.96 -10.14
C LYS A 2 13.00 2.55 -9.00
N GLN A 3 13.26 3.04 -7.80
CA GLN A 3 12.38 2.79 -6.65
C GLN A 3 11.03 3.47 -6.90
N THR A 4 9.96 2.79 -6.52
CA THR A 4 8.59 3.30 -6.56
C THR A 4 8.28 3.92 -5.21
N ILE A 5 7.65 5.09 -5.22
CA ILE A 5 7.28 5.84 -4.02
C ILE A 5 5.79 6.13 -4.10
N GLY A 6 5.11 6.01 -2.97
CA GLY A 6 3.70 6.37 -2.85
C GLY A 6 3.34 6.85 -1.45
N GLU A 7 2.18 7.48 -1.34
CA GLU A 7 1.66 8.05 -0.10
C GLU A 7 0.44 7.24 0.36
N VAL A 8 0.38 6.90 1.64
CA VAL A 8 -0.78 6.23 2.21
C VAL A 8 -1.99 7.17 2.19
N ARG A 9 -3.03 6.82 1.44
CA ARG A 9 -4.25 7.63 1.28
C ARG A 9 -5.49 7.03 1.91
N ALA A 10 -5.47 5.73 2.20
CA ALA A 10 -6.58 5.06 2.85
C ALA A 10 -6.10 3.88 3.70
N ILE A 11 -6.75 3.64 4.83
CA ILE A 11 -6.47 2.51 5.71
C ILE A 11 -7.79 1.93 6.21
N ASN A 12 -7.99 0.64 5.99
CA ASN A 12 -8.98 -0.14 6.72
C ASN A 12 -8.27 -0.94 7.83
N ARG A 13 -8.25 -0.39 9.04
CA ARG A 13 -7.53 -0.98 10.18
C ARG A 13 -8.11 -2.31 10.64
N GLN A 14 -9.43 -2.50 10.51
CA GLN A 14 -10.10 -3.75 10.91
C GLN A 14 -9.64 -4.94 10.04
N ARG A 15 -9.24 -4.67 8.80
CA ARG A 15 -8.79 -5.68 7.83
C ARG A 15 -7.28 -5.63 7.55
N ALA A 16 -6.57 -4.73 8.22
CA ALA A 16 -5.16 -4.41 7.94
C ALA A 16 -4.88 -4.12 6.45
N MET A 17 -5.82 -3.49 5.75
CA MET A 17 -5.69 -3.13 4.33
C MET A 17 -5.30 -1.67 4.17
N VAL A 18 -4.42 -1.36 3.23
CA VAL A 18 -3.88 -0.02 3.01
C VAL A 18 -3.88 0.32 1.52
N GLY A 19 -4.35 1.52 1.20
CA GLY A 19 -4.28 2.12 -0.13
C GLY A 19 -3.16 3.14 -0.20
N VAL A 20 -2.19 2.91 -1.09
CA VAL A 20 -1.01 3.75 -1.29
C VAL A 20 -1.09 4.38 -2.67
N TYR A 21 -1.23 5.69 -2.74
CA TYR A 21 -1.30 6.42 -4.00
C TYR A 21 0.09 6.57 -4.63
N VAL A 22 0.22 6.15 -5.89
CA VAL A 22 1.44 6.24 -6.68
C VAL A 22 1.25 7.33 -7.72
N GLY A 23 1.88 8.49 -7.50
CA GLY A 23 1.69 9.67 -8.36
C GLY A 23 2.08 9.44 -9.83
N GLN A 24 3.09 8.59 -10.09
CA GLN A 24 3.54 8.27 -11.45
C GLN A 24 2.52 7.44 -12.24
N GLU A 25 1.63 6.73 -11.55
CA GLU A 25 0.63 5.83 -12.15
C GLU A 25 -0.79 6.39 -12.07
N HIS A 26 -0.98 7.53 -11.38
CA HIS A 26 -2.30 8.10 -11.08
C HIS A 26 -3.29 7.09 -10.48
N GLY A 27 -2.78 6.15 -9.68
CA GLY A 27 -3.55 5.04 -9.12
C GLY A 27 -3.04 4.61 -7.75
N HIS A 28 -3.73 3.63 -7.15
CA HIS A 28 -3.38 3.10 -5.84
C HIS A 28 -2.83 1.68 -5.95
N THR A 29 -1.82 1.42 -5.15
CA THR A 29 -1.43 0.07 -4.75
C THR A 29 -2.19 -0.31 -3.48
N VAL A 30 -2.78 -1.50 -3.47
CA VAL A 30 -3.52 -2.04 -2.33
C VAL A 30 -2.68 -3.10 -1.64
N LEU A 31 -2.42 -2.90 -0.36
CA LEU A 31 -1.57 -3.74 0.47
C LEU A 31 -2.40 -4.37 1.60
N ALA A 32 -2.07 -5.60 1.96
CA ALA A 32 -2.47 -6.22 3.22
C ALA A 32 -1.24 -6.30 4.13
N LEU A 33 -1.42 -5.85 5.37
CA LEU A 33 -0.40 -5.88 6.42
C LEU A 33 -0.74 -6.96 7.45
N ARG A 34 0.25 -7.38 8.24
CA ARG A 34 -0.03 -8.18 9.45
C ARG A 34 -0.80 -7.39 10.49
N SER A 35 -0.55 -6.08 10.56
CA SER A 35 -1.25 -5.11 11.42
C SER A 35 -1.12 -3.72 10.80
N ALA A 36 -2.17 -2.91 10.92
CA ALA A 36 -2.19 -1.52 10.47
C ALA A 36 -2.05 -0.51 11.65
N ASN A 37 -1.45 -0.94 12.76
CA ASN A 37 -1.24 -0.09 13.93
C ASN A 37 -0.11 0.94 13.72
N ASP A 38 0.95 0.54 13.02
CA ASP A 38 2.17 1.35 12.88
C ASP A 38 2.24 2.11 11.54
N ILE A 39 1.10 2.28 10.87
CA ILE A 39 0.96 3.00 9.60
C ILE A 39 -0.18 4.02 9.69
N ASP A 40 0.07 5.21 9.14
CA ASP A 40 -0.89 6.31 9.13
C ASP A 40 -1.12 6.89 7.73
N ILE A 41 -2.25 7.57 7.56
CA ILE A 41 -2.54 8.35 6.36
C ILE A 41 -1.49 9.47 6.25
N GLY A 42 -0.92 9.62 5.06
CA GLY A 42 0.18 10.55 4.78
C GLY A 42 1.58 9.95 4.93
N ASP A 43 1.71 8.71 5.42
CA ASP A 43 3.01 8.01 5.42
C ASP A 43 3.51 7.82 3.99
N ILE A 44 4.81 8.01 3.77
CA ILE A 44 5.47 7.79 2.50
C ILE A 44 6.09 6.40 2.51
N LEU A 45 5.68 5.56 1.58
CA LEU A 45 6.23 4.23 1.37
C LEU A 45 7.10 4.19 0.12
N GLU A 46 8.16 3.40 0.19
CA GLU A 46 9.08 3.12 -0.89
C GLU A 46 9.27 1.60 -1.07
N TRP A 47 9.33 1.16 -2.32
CA TRP A 47 9.53 -0.25 -2.67
C TRP A 47 10.15 -0.42 -4.07
N ASP A 48 10.71 -1.60 -4.34
CA ASP A 48 11.54 -1.84 -5.53
C ASP A 48 10.75 -2.04 -6.83
N SER A 49 9.55 -2.62 -6.78
CA SER A 49 8.78 -3.00 -7.97
C SER A 49 7.35 -2.46 -7.94
N GLY A 50 7.02 -1.53 -8.84
CA GLY A 50 5.67 -0.96 -9.01
C GLY A 50 4.63 -1.94 -9.56
N THR A 51 5.02 -3.14 -9.97
CA THR A 51 4.11 -4.12 -10.61
C THR A 51 4.10 -5.50 -9.94
N ALA A 52 4.93 -5.74 -8.92
CA ALA A 52 5.04 -7.05 -8.30
C ALA A 52 3.91 -7.29 -7.27
N LEU A 53 3.20 -8.40 -7.45
CA LEU A 53 2.16 -8.87 -6.53
C LEU A 53 2.73 -9.84 -5.47
N GLY A 54 1.94 -10.13 -4.45
CA GLY A 54 2.29 -11.08 -3.39
C GLY A 54 3.19 -10.48 -2.31
N MET A 55 3.99 -11.31 -1.64
CA MET A 55 4.85 -10.84 -0.55
C MET A 55 5.97 -9.95 -1.09
N GLN A 56 6.04 -8.71 -0.62
CA GLN A 56 7.04 -7.71 -1.02
C GLN A 56 7.53 -6.94 0.21
N SER A 57 8.76 -6.42 0.14
CA SER A 57 9.33 -5.58 1.21
C SER A 57 9.08 -4.11 0.91
N TYR A 58 8.46 -3.40 1.86
CA TYR A 58 8.17 -1.98 1.77
C TYR A 58 8.84 -1.23 2.91
N HIS A 59 9.40 -0.05 2.61
CA HIS A 59 10.02 0.84 3.58
C HIS A 59 9.13 2.06 3.82
N ASN A 60 8.77 2.31 5.08
CA ASN A 60 8.08 3.54 5.48
C ASN A 60 9.12 4.62 5.77
N GLN A 61 9.28 5.57 4.86
CA GLN A 61 10.25 6.67 4.97
C GLN A 61 9.88 7.67 6.06
N THR A 62 8.58 7.84 6.35
CA THR A 62 8.11 8.76 7.40
C THR A 62 8.48 8.26 8.79
N LYS A 63 8.38 6.94 9.02
CA LYS A 63 8.57 6.32 10.34
C LYS A 63 9.86 5.52 10.50
N GLY A 64 10.60 5.30 9.41
CA GLY A 64 11.92 4.67 9.42
C GLY A 64 11.91 3.16 9.64
N TRP A 65 10.81 2.46 9.35
CA TRP A 65 10.71 1.00 9.47
C TRP A 65 10.56 0.32 8.11
N THR A 66 10.90 -0.96 8.06
CA THR A 66 10.70 -1.83 6.88
C THR A 66 9.89 -3.05 7.30
N ALA A 67 8.93 -3.45 6.47
CA ALA A 67 8.11 -4.63 6.72
C ALA A 67 7.77 -5.37 5.42
N ASP A 68 7.55 -6.68 5.56
CA ASP A 68 6.95 -7.47 4.50
C ASP A 68 5.44 -7.27 4.48
N VAL A 69 4.92 -6.96 3.31
CA VAL A 69 3.51 -6.71 3.03
C VAL A 69 3.03 -7.64 1.92
N TYR A 70 1.73 -7.93 1.87
CA TYR A 70 1.14 -8.64 0.75
C TYR A 70 0.50 -7.64 -0.21
N VAL A 71 1.02 -7.54 -1.43
CA VAL A 71 0.49 -6.66 -2.47
C VAL A 71 -0.65 -7.37 -3.19
N ALA A 72 -1.87 -6.84 -3.01
CA ALA A 72 -3.09 -7.40 -3.58
C ALA A 72 -3.37 -6.88 -5.00
N SER A 73 -3.08 -5.59 -5.26
CA SER A 73 -3.35 -4.97 -6.56
C SER A 73 -2.57 -3.68 -6.76
N HIS A 74 -2.40 -3.28 -8.03
CA HIS A 74 -1.81 -2.01 -8.47
C HIS A 74 -2.79 -1.26 -9.39
N GLY A 75 -2.56 0.04 -9.60
CA GLY A 75 -3.35 0.84 -10.55
C GLY A 75 -4.83 0.99 -10.18
N VAL A 76 -5.20 0.81 -8.91
CA VAL A 76 -6.59 0.93 -8.45
C VAL A 76 -7.01 2.40 -8.50
N ALA A 77 -8.03 2.70 -9.31
CA ALA A 77 -8.61 4.04 -9.39
C ALA A 77 -9.23 4.44 -8.05
N THR A 78 -9.15 5.73 -7.70
CA THR A 78 -9.68 6.29 -6.43
C THR A 78 -11.14 5.88 -6.18
N ALA A 79 -11.97 5.88 -7.23
CA ALA A 79 -13.39 5.51 -7.14
C ALA A 79 -13.63 4.05 -6.70
N ASN A 80 -12.65 3.17 -6.88
CA ASN A 80 -12.76 1.75 -6.54
C ASN A 80 -11.99 1.37 -5.26
N LEU A 81 -11.27 2.33 -4.65
CA LEU A 81 -10.35 2.04 -3.55
C LEU A 81 -11.08 1.51 -2.31
N GLU A 82 -12.19 2.14 -1.91
CA GLU A 82 -12.95 1.71 -0.73
C GLU A 82 -13.43 0.27 -0.85
N VAL A 83 -13.91 -0.13 -2.03
CA VAL A 83 -14.35 -1.51 -2.30
C VAL A 83 -13.19 -2.48 -2.14
N GLN A 84 -12.03 -2.18 -2.72
CA GLN A 84 -10.83 -3.03 -2.62
C GLN A 84 -10.36 -3.22 -1.16
N LEU A 85 -10.48 -2.18 -0.33
CA LEU A 85 -10.11 -2.24 1.09
C LEU A 85 -11.11 -3.05 1.95
N MET A 86 -12.31 -3.34 1.44
CA MET A 86 -13.32 -4.13 2.14
C MET A 86 -13.28 -5.62 1.80
N VAL A 87 -12.84 -5.99 0.60
CA VAL A 87 -12.86 -7.39 0.17
C VAL A 87 -11.80 -8.20 0.91
N GLY A 88 -10.59 -7.65 1.10
CA GLY A 88 -9.47 -8.34 1.75
C GLY A 88 -9.03 -9.60 1.00
N SER A 89 -7.80 -10.05 1.24
CA SER A 89 -7.36 -11.36 0.74
C SER A 89 -8.06 -12.46 1.55
N SER A 90 -8.98 -13.20 0.92
CA SER A 90 -9.58 -14.42 1.49
C SER A 90 -8.54 -15.49 1.81
#